data_AF-A0A930AKC6-F1
#
_entry.id   AF-A0A930AKC6-F1
#
_cell.length_a   1.000
_cell.length_b   1.000
_cell.length_c   1.000
_cell.angle_alpha   90.00
_cell.angle_beta   90.00
_cell.angle_gamma   90.00
#
_symmetry.space_group_name_H-M   'P 1'
#
loop_
_entity.id
_entity.type
_entity.pdbx_description
1 polymer ?
#
loop_
_entity_poly.entity_id
_entity_poly.type
_entity_poly.pdbx_seq_one_letter_code
_entity_poly.pdbx_strand_id
1 'polypeptide(L)'
;MEREKLSSRLGFILLSAGCAIGLGNVWRFPYIVGQYGGAAFVLIYIACLILLGLPIIIMEYAVGRGSQKSLALAFDELEPKGTKWHIYKWFGMGGNYLLAMYYTTITGWLLLYFFKTLRGDFNGLDATAVGEQFGSLMNQPLNMFIFMAITVILCFGICSMGLQNGVEKITSKMMVALLILMVALGINSIFLKGGQAGLEFYLKPNLAAIQEVGIGKVIFAALGQSFFTLSIGIGAMTIFGS
;
A
#
# COMPACT_ATOMS: atom_id res chain seq x y z
N MET A 1 -12.57 27.39 -10.01
CA MET A 1 -11.93 26.88 -8.78
C MET A 1 -10.44 26.94 -8.97
N GLU A 2 -9.73 27.56 -8.04
CA GLU A 2 -8.27 27.54 -8.00
C GLU A 2 -7.81 26.16 -7.48
N ARG A 3 -6.74 25.61 -8.04
CA ARG A 3 -6.22 24.29 -7.66
C ARG A 3 -5.51 24.38 -6.31
N GLU A 4 -5.92 23.58 -5.34
CA GLU A 4 -5.25 23.49 -4.05
C GLU A 4 -3.81 22.95 -4.22
N LYS A 5 -2.88 23.52 -3.44
CA LYS A 5 -1.49 23.07 -3.35
C LYS A 5 -1.22 22.54 -1.96
N LEU A 6 -0.24 21.65 -1.83
CA LEU A 6 0.21 21.18 -0.52
C LEU A 6 0.82 22.33 0.29
N SER A 7 0.54 22.33 1.58
CA SER A 7 0.96 23.41 2.48
C SER A 7 2.45 23.38 2.78
N SER A 8 3.08 22.20 2.69
CA SER A 8 4.49 22.03 3.04
C SER A 8 5.19 20.90 2.27
N ARG A 9 6.52 20.97 2.16
CA ARG A 9 7.34 19.88 1.60
C ARG A 9 7.24 18.60 2.42
N LEU A 10 7.17 18.74 3.74
CA LEU A 10 7.01 17.59 4.64
C LEU A 10 5.64 16.92 4.44
N GLY A 11 4.58 17.72 4.27
CA GLY A 11 3.24 17.24 3.91
C GLY A 11 3.24 16.48 2.59
N PHE A 12 3.95 16.96 1.57
CA PHE A 12 4.13 16.22 0.31
C PHE A 12 4.82 14.87 0.51
N ILE A 13 5.92 14.83 1.27
CA ILE A 13 6.67 13.60 1.53
C ILE A 13 5.81 12.60 2.33
N LEU A 14 5.17 13.06 3.41
CA LEU A 14 4.35 12.20 4.26
C LEU A 14 3.09 11.70 3.55
N LEU A 15 2.48 12.53 2.70
CA LEU A 15 1.34 12.13 1.88
C LEU A 15 1.76 11.10 0.83
N SER A 16 2.86 11.34 0.13
CA SER A 16 3.42 10.40 -0.85
C SER A 16 3.81 9.07 -0.18
N ALA A 17 4.44 9.15 1.01
CA ALA A 17 4.75 7.98 1.82
C ALA A 17 3.49 7.25 2.27
N GLY A 18 2.41 7.96 2.63
CA GLY A 18 1.12 7.36 2.97
C GLY A 18 0.43 6.66 1.81
N CYS A 19 0.67 7.08 0.57
CA CYS A 19 0.21 6.35 -0.61
C CYS A 19 1.03 5.07 -0.88
N ALA A 20 2.32 5.08 -0.54
CA ALA A 20 3.19 3.92 -0.72
C ALA A 20 3.08 2.90 0.44
N ILE A 21 2.92 3.38 1.68
CA ILE A 21 2.93 2.56 2.89
C ILE A 21 1.49 2.13 3.20
N GLY A 22 1.24 0.83 3.11
CA GLY A 22 -0.08 0.27 3.45
C GLY A 22 -0.07 -1.21 3.75
N LEU A 23 -1.20 -1.87 3.45
CA LEU A 23 -1.40 -3.32 3.63
C LEU A 23 -0.32 -4.16 2.91
N GLY A 24 0.19 -3.64 1.79
CA GLY A 24 1.27 -4.25 1.03
C GLY A 24 2.56 -4.44 1.83
N ASN A 25 2.83 -3.56 2.80
CA ASN A 25 4.05 -3.56 3.60
C ASN A 25 3.89 -4.36 4.90
N VAL A 26 2.73 -4.29 5.53
CA VAL A 26 2.49 -4.92 6.84
C VAL A 26 2.16 -6.41 6.69
N TRP A 27 1.35 -6.78 5.69
CA TRP A 27 0.87 -8.14 5.52
C TRP A 27 1.53 -8.86 4.34
N ARG A 28 1.43 -8.30 3.14
CA ARG A 28 1.89 -8.99 1.92
C ARG A 28 3.40 -9.16 1.90
N PHE A 29 4.16 -8.13 2.27
CA PHE A 29 5.63 -8.14 2.18
C PHE A 29 6.30 -9.21 3.05
N PRO A 30 5.99 -9.36 4.36
CA PRO A 30 6.59 -10.44 5.15
C PRO A 30 6.25 -11.84 4.62
N TYR A 31 5.01 -12.03 4.16
CA TYR A 31 4.55 -13.30 3.59
C TYR A 31 5.38 -13.71 2.36
N ILE A 32 5.54 -12.80 1.39
CA ILE A 32 6.32 -13.09 0.18
C ILE A 32 7.82 -13.22 0.48
N VAL A 33 8.37 -12.45 1.43
CA VAL A 33 9.78 -12.60 1.85
C VAL A 33 10.03 -14.03 2.35
N GLY A 34 9.14 -14.54 3.20
CA GLY A 34 9.21 -15.92 3.69
C GLY A 34 9.10 -16.96 2.56
N GLN A 35 8.23 -16.73 1.58
CA GLN A 35 8.00 -17.65 0.47
C GLN A 35 9.14 -17.68 -0.56
N TYR A 36 9.81 -16.55 -0.81
CA TYR A 36 10.76 -16.39 -1.93
C TYR A 36 12.24 -16.32 -1.53
N GLY A 37 12.58 -16.78 -0.31
CA GLY A 37 13.99 -16.99 0.08
C GLY A 37 14.57 -15.98 1.08
N GLY A 38 13.72 -15.33 1.88
CA GLY A 38 14.14 -14.48 2.99
C GLY A 38 14.90 -13.25 2.51
N ALA A 39 16.04 -12.96 3.14
CA ALA A 39 16.86 -11.80 2.81
C ALA A 39 17.35 -11.76 1.34
N ALA A 40 17.50 -12.92 0.68
CA ALA A 40 17.88 -12.94 -0.74
C ALA A 40 16.78 -12.29 -1.62
N PHE A 41 15.51 -12.55 -1.33
CA PHE A 41 14.40 -11.87 -1.99
C PHE A 41 14.41 -10.37 -1.71
N VAL A 42 14.67 -9.97 -0.46
CA VAL A 42 14.73 -8.56 -0.06
C VAL A 42 15.77 -7.79 -0.87
N LEU A 43 16.94 -8.38 -1.13
CA LEU A 43 17.98 -7.75 -1.96
C LEU A 43 17.53 -7.56 -3.41
N ILE A 44 16.91 -8.59 -4.02
CA ILE A 44 16.35 -8.49 -5.38
C ILE A 44 15.25 -7.43 -5.43
N TYR A 45 14.38 -7.40 -4.42
CA TYR A 45 13.34 -6.39 -4.27
C TYR A 45 13.90 -4.97 -4.17
N ILE A 46 14.94 -4.74 -3.36
CA ILE A 46 15.63 -3.44 -3.29
C ILE A 46 16.22 -3.05 -4.65
N ALA A 47 16.83 -4.00 -5.37
CA ALA A 47 17.32 -3.74 -6.72
C ALA A 47 16.18 -3.33 -7.68
N CYS A 48 15.02 -4.00 -7.63
CA CYS A 48 13.83 -3.61 -8.40
C CYS A 48 13.33 -2.20 -8.03
N LEU A 49 13.32 -1.85 -6.74
CA LEU A 49 12.95 -0.50 -6.30
C LEU A 49 13.88 0.57 -6.87
N ILE A 50 15.19 0.33 -6.85
CA ILE A 50 16.19 1.31 -7.32
C ILE A 50 16.19 1.41 -8.85
N LEU A 51 16.19 0.27 -9.54
CA LEU A 51 16.36 0.21 -10.99
C LEU A 51 15.09 0.54 -11.77
N LEU A 52 13.91 0.29 -11.19
CA LEU A 52 12.62 0.45 -11.89
C LEU A 52 11.67 1.34 -11.10
N GLY A 53 11.50 1.10 -9.81
CA GLY A 53 10.58 1.86 -8.97
C GLY A 53 10.90 3.36 -8.93
N LEU A 54 12.16 3.69 -8.67
CA LEU A 54 12.64 5.07 -8.55
C LEU A 54 12.56 5.85 -9.88
N PRO A 55 13.00 5.31 -11.04
CA PRO A 55 12.77 5.98 -12.32
C PRO A 55 11.28 6.23 -12.60
N ILE A 56 10.42 5.25 -12.36
CA ILE A 56 8.98 5.36 -12.66
C ILE A 56 8.29 6.38 -11.76
N ILE A 57 8.58 6.40 -10.46
CA ILE A 57 7.98 7.40 -9.57
C ILE A 57 8.42 8.82 -9.95
N ILE A 58 9.69 9.01 -10.38
CA ILE A 58 10.18 10.29 -10.89
C ILE A 58 9.42 10.69 -12.15
N MET A 59 9.18 9.76 -13.08
CA MET A 59 8.41 10.00 -14.30
C MET A 59 6.96 10.37 -13.99
N GLU A 60 6.26 9.65 -13.10
CA GLU A 60 4.89 10.00 -12.71
C GLU A 60 4.83 11.39 -12.07
N TYR A 61 5.75 11.72 -11.16
CA TYR A 61 5.82 13.07 -10.60
C TYR A 61 6.13 14.14 -11.65
N ALA A 62 6.96 13.85 -12.65
CA ALA A 62 7.25 14.79 -13.73
C ALA A 62 6.02 15.06 -14.59
N VAL A 63 5.24 14.02 -14.93
CA VAL A 63 3.96 14.15 -15.65
C VAL A 63 2.95 14.95 -14.83
N GLY A 64 2.86 14.66 -13.53
CA GLY A 64 1.98 15.40 -12.62
C GLY A 64 2.34 16.88 -12.55
N ARG A 65 3.61 17.19 -12.27
CA ARG A 65 4.10 18.58 -12.19
C ARG A 65 4.00 19.32 -13.51
N GLY A 66 4.30 18.66 -14.62
CA GLY A 66 4.26 19.24 -15.96
C GLY A 66 2.85 19.59 -16.41
N SER A 67 1.87 18.74 -16.10
CA SER A 67 0.48 18.97 -16.50
C SER A 67 -0.31 19.84 -15.52
N GLN A 68 -0.05 19.73 -14.22
CA GLN A 68 -0.91 20.29 -13.16
C GLN A 68 -2.39 19.83 -13.30
N LYS A 69 -2.60 18.66 -13.92
CA LYS A 69 -3.90 18.04 -14.15
C LYS A 69 -4.00 16.67 -13.48
N SER A 70 -5.23 16.16 -13.37
CA SER A 70 -5.46 14.77 -12.97
C SER A 70 -4.87 13.81 -14.01
N LEU A 71 -4.66 12.55 -13.60
CA LEU A 71 -4.19 11.49 -14.50
C LEU A 71 -5.01 11.38 -15.80
N ALA A 72 -6.32 11.61 -15.71
CA ALA A 72 -7.23 11.53 -16.84
C ALA A 72 -6.94 12.59 -17.92
N LEU A 73 -6.40 13.74 -17.53
CA LEU A 73 -6.17 14.89 -18.42
C LEU A 73 -4.67 15.16 -18.66
N ALA A 74 -3.79 14.63 -17.80
CA ALA A 74 -2.36 14.91 -17.87
C ALA A 74 -1.74 14.50 -19.21
N PHE A 75 -2.16 13.36 -19.75
CA PHE A 75 -1.67 12.88 -21.05
C PHE A 75 -2.31 13.61 -22.23
N ASP A 76 -3.55 14.09 -22.11
CA ASP A 76 -4.16 14.92 -23.16
C ASP A 76 -3.44 16.28 -23.27
N GLU A 77 -2.92 16.81 -22.16
CA GLU A 77 -2.21 18.09 -22.11
C GLU A 77 -0.75 17.97 -22.60
N LEU A 78 -0.05 16.91 -22.19
CA LEU A 78 1.39 16.79 -22.39
C LEU A 78 1.80 15.99 -23.63
N GLU A 79 0.86 15.30 -24.30
CA GLU A 79 1.24 14.46 -25.43
C GLU A 79 1.76 15.26 -26.63
N PRO A 80 2.84 14.82 -27.28
CA PRO A 80 3.28 15.42 -28.55
C PRO A 80 2.22 15.24 -29.65
N LYS A 81 2.03 16.27 -30.48
CA LYS A 81 1.12 16.22 -31.62
C LYS A 81 1.40 15.01 -32.51
N GLY A 82 0.37 14.25 -32.84
CA GLY A 82 0.47 13.04 -33.67
C GLY A 82 0.76 11.75 -32.90
N THR A 83 0.96 11.82 -31.59
CA THR A 83 1.06 10.63 -30.72
C THR A 83 -0.31 10.27 -30.11
N LYS A 84 -0.38 9.14 -29.40
CA LYS A 84 -1.61 8.64 -28.76
C LYS A 84 -1.38 8.26 -27.30
N TRP A 85 -0.53 9.01 -26.59
CA TRP A 85 -0.20 8.70 -25.20
C TRP A 85 -1.41 8.87 -24.28
N HIS A 86 -2.38 9.70 -24.65
CA HIS A 86 -3.66 9.83 -23.95
C HIS A 86 -4.40 8.50 -23.74
N ILE A 87 -4.17 7.46 -24.55
CA ILE A 87 -4.82 6.15 -24.37
C ILE A 87 -4.49 5.56 -22.99
N TYR A 88 -3.31 5.85 -22.44
CA TYR A 88 -2.89 5.37 -21.13
C TYR A 88 -3.83 5.79 -19.99
N LYS A 89 -4.56 6.91 -20.14
CA LYS A 89 -5.51 7.39 -19.13
C LYS A 89 -6.55 6.34 -18.74
N TRP A 90 -6.98 5.51 -19.70
CA TRP A 90 -7.95 4.45 -19.46
C TRP A 90 -7.37 3.32 -18.61
N PHE A 91 -6.12 2.93 -18.86
CA PHE A 91 -5.42 1.92 -18.06
C PHE A 91 -5.14 2.43 -16.65
N GLY A 92 -4.68 3.68 -16.52
CA GLY A 92 -4.46 4.31 -15.23
C GLY A 92 -5.74 4.44 -14.40
N MET A 93 -6.83 4.94 -15.00
CA MET A 93 -8.13 5.02 -14.33
C MET A 93 -8.67 3.63 -13.94
N GLY A 94 -8.63 2.66 -14.86
CA GLY A 94 -9.04 1.28 -14.58
C GLY A 94 -8.26 0.68 -13.42
N GLY A 95 -6.93 0.89 -13.39
CA GLY A 95 -6.07 0.47 -12.30
C GLY A 95 -6.45 1.08 -10.95
N ASN A 96 -6.76 2.37 -10.90
CA ASN A 96 -7.21 3.04 -9.67
C ASN A 96 -8.58 2.51 -9.19
N TYR A 97 -9.53 2.26 -10.10
CA TYR A 97 -10.82 1.68 -9.73
C TYR A 97 -10.67 0.25 -9.20
N LEU A 98 -9.90 -0.60 -9.88
CA LEU A 98 -9.61 -1.96 -9.42
C LEU A 98 -8.92 -1.95 -8.05
N LEU A 99 -7.96 -1.04 -7.86
CA LEU A 99 -7.30 -0.83 -6.58
C LEU A 99 -8.33 -0.50 -5.49
N ALA A 100 -9.18 0.49 -5.73
CA ALA A 100 -10.20 0.94 -4.79
C ALA A 100 -11.21 -0.16 -4.41
N MET A 101 -11.61 -1.01 -5.38
CA MET A 101 -12.60 -2.08 -5.15
C MET A 101 -12.15 -3.07 -4.06
N TYR A 102 -10.90 -3.55 -4.11
CA TYR A 102 -10.43 -4.51 -3.12
C TYR A 102 -9.87 -3.83 -1.85
N TYR A 103 -9.22 -2.66 -1.97
CA TYR A 103 -8.63 -2.00 -0.79
C TYR A 103 -9.68 -1.54 0.21
N THR A 104 -10.81 -1.02 -0.26
CA THR A 104 -11.92 -0.59 0.63
C THR A 104 -12.52 -1.78 1.37
N THR A 105 -12.62 -2.93 0.72
CA THR A 105 -13.08 -4.19 1.33
C THR A 105 -12.13 -4.66 2.43
N ILE A 106 -10.83 -4.76 2.16
CA ILE A 106 -9.84 -5.20 3.17
C ILE A 106 -9.78 -4.21 4.34
N THR A 107 -9.85 -2.91 4.05
CA THR A 107 -9.89 -1.86 5.09
C THR A 107 -11.15 -1.98 5.95
N GLY A 108 -12.29 -2.34 5.35
CA GLY A 108 -13.52 -2.68 6.09
C GLY A 108 -13.33 -3.84 7.05
N TRP A 109 -12.61 -4.90 6.65
CA TRP A 109 -12.26 -5.99 7.57
C TRP A 109 -11.41 -5.50 8.73
N LEU A 110 -10.39 -4.66 8.47
CA LEU A 110 -9.57 -4.08 9.55
C LEU A 110 -10.40 -3.25 10.52
N LEU A 111 -11.34 -2.45 10.01
CA LEU A 111 -12.23 -1.66 10.84
C LEU A 111 -13.13 -2.53 11.71
N LEU A 112 -13.67 -3.62 11.15
CA LEU A 112 -14.43 -4.61 11.93
C LEU A 112 -13.56 -5.25 13.02
N TYR A 113 -12.34 -5.67 12.68
CA TYR A 113 -11.41 -6.28 13.63
C TYR A 113 -10.98 -5.32 14.74
N PHE A 114 -10.86 -4.03 14.44
CA PHE A 114 -10.64 -2.99 15.43
C PHE A 114 -11.78 -2.98 16.48
N PHE A 115 -13.04 -2.99 16.05
CA PHE A 115 -14.18 -3.04 16.98
C PHE A 115 -14.30 -4.36 17.73
N LYS A 116 -14.03 -5.50 17.08
CA LYS A 116 -13.97 -6.81 17.75
C LYS A 116 -12.92 -6.82 18.86
N THR A 117 -11.75 -6.24 18.59
CA THR A 117 -10.67 -6.10 19.58
C THR A 117 -11.10 -5.22 20.75
N LEU A 118 -11.74 -4.07 20.47
CA LEU A 118 -12.24 -3.17 21.51
C LEU A 118 -13.33 -3.80 22.39
N ARG A 119 -14.18 -4.67 21.84
CA ARG A 119 -15.21 -5.40 22.59
C ARG A 119 -14.65 -6.55 23.43
N GLY A 120 -13.40 -6.95 23.17
CA GLY A 120 -12.78 -8.09 23.82
C GLY A 120 -13.19 -9.44 23.20
N ASP A 121 -13.68 -9.47 21.96
CA ASP A 121 -14.11 -10.69 21.27
C ASP A 121 -12.96 -11.73 21.15
N PHE A 122 -11.71 -11.30 21.23
CA PHE A 122 -10.52 -12.15 21.14
C PHE A 122 -9.94 -12.54 22.52
N ASN A 123 -10.53 -12.07 23.62
CA ASN A 123 -9.99 -12.32 24.96
C ASN A 123 -10.14 -13.81 25.32
N GLY A 124 -9.01 -14.43 25.69
CA GLY A 124 -8.98 -15.85 26.07
C GLY A 124 -9.03 -16.81 24.88
N LEU A 125 -9.01 -16.31 23.64
CA LEU A 125 -8.89 -17.17 22.45
C LEU A 125 -7.42 -17.52 22.19
N ASP A 126 -7.20 -18.74 21.70
CA ASP A 126 -5.92 -19.16 21.16
C ASP A 126 -5.78 -18.77 19.67
N ALA A 127 -4.60 -19.04 19.09
CA ALA A 127 -4.32 -18.66 17.71
C ALA A 127 -5.26 -19.33 16.70
N THR A 128 -5.69 -20.57 16.97
CA THR A 128 -6.60 -21.33 16.11
C THR A 128 -7.99 -20.70 16.11
N ALA A 129 -8.53 -20.43 17.29
CA ALA A 129 -9.83 -19.79 17.45
C ALA A 129 -9.87 -18.37 16.88
N VAL A 130 -8.77 -17.61 16.97
CA VAL A 130 -8.63 -16.32 16.28
C VAL A 130 -8.66 -16.50 14.76
N GLY A 131 -8.00 -17.53 14.22
CA GLY A 131 -8.04 -17.87 12.79
C GLY A 131 -9.45 -18.23 12.30
N GLU A 132 -10.21 -18.96 13.11
CA GLU A 132 -11.60 -19.34 12.80
C GLU A 132 -12.54 -18.13 12.69
N GLN A 133 -12.28 -17.04 13.43
CA GLN A 133 -13.04 -15.79 13.30
C GLN A 133 -12.95 -15.21 11.88
N PHE A 134 -11.79 -15.34 11.22
CA PHE A 134 -11.62 -14.91 9.84
C PHE A 134 -12.43 -15.80 8.88
N GLY A 135 -12.37 -17.12 9.06
CA GLY A 135 -13.18 -18.07 8.29
C GLY A 135 -14.68 -17.81 8.44
N SER A 136 -15.14 -17.49 9.65
CA SER A 136 -16.52 -17.10 9.91
C SER A 136 -16.90 -15.80 9.19
N LEU A 137 -16.02 -14.79 9.20
CA LEU A 137 -16.26 -13.52 8.50
C LEU A 137 -16.43 -13.72 6.99
N MET A 138 -15.70 -14.64 6.36
CA MET A 138 -15.85 -14.94 4.92
C MET A 138 -17.26 -15.41 4.56
N ASN A 139 -18.00 -15.94 5.54
CA ASN A 139 -19.39 -16.37 5.38
C ASN A 139 -20.42 -15.28 5.76
N GLN A 140 -19.99 -14.05 6.04
CA GLN A 140 -20.85 -12.94 6.47
C GLN A 140 -20.78 -11.77 5.47
N PRO A 141 -21.33 -11.93 4.25
CA PRO A 141 -21.21 -10.93 3.18
C PRO A 141 -21.84 -9.58 3.55
N LEU A 142 -22.94 -9.59 4.30
CA LEU A 142 -23.60 -8.37 4.75
C LEU A 142 -22.69 -7.54 5.68
N ASN A 143 -22.00 -8.20 6.62
CA ASN A 143 -21.08 -7.52 7.52
C ASN A 143 -19.89 -6.94 6.76
N MET A 144 -19.31 -7.71 5.84
CA MET A 144 -18.23 -7.21 4.98
C MET A 144 -18.67 -5.99 4.16
N PHE A 145 -19.87 -6.03 3.58
CA PHE A 145 -20.44 -4.92 2.83
C PHE A 145 -20.65 -3.68 3.69
N ILE A 146 -21.25 -3.82 4.88
CA ILE A 146 -21.49 -2.68 5.79
C ILE A 146 -20.18 -1.98 6.15
N PHE A 147 -19.14 -2.73 6.54
CA PHE A 147 -17.87 -2.15 6.93
C PHE A 147 -17.07 -1.56 5.76
N MET A 148 -17.20 -2.14 4.57
CA MET A 148 -16.68 -1.55 3.32
C MET A 148 -17.40 -0.23 3.03
N ALA A 149 -18.73 -0.17 3.15
CA ALA A 149 -19.51 1.05 2.93
C ALA A 149 -19.14 2.16 3.94
N ILE A 150 -18.98 1.81 5.23
CA ILE A 150 -18.48 2.72 6.26
C ILE A 150 -17.10 3.27 5.88
N THR A 151 -16.19 2.39 5.46
CA THR A 151 -14.84 2.79 5.01
C THR A 151 -14.92 3.80 3.87
N VAL A 152 -15.74 3.52 2.85
CA VAL A 152 -15.94 4.42 1.71
C VAL A 152 -16.46 5.78 2.18
N ILE A 153 -17.48 5.81 3.04
CA ILE A 153 -18.05 7.05 3.59
C ILE A 153 -16.98 7.86 4.35
N LEU A 154 -16.16 7.21 5.18
CA LEU A 154 -15.08 7.86 5.92
C LEU A 154 -14.03 8.45 4.96
N CYS A 155 -13.62 7.71 3.93
CA CYS A 155 -12.69 8.19 2.91
C CYS A 155 -13.26 9.41 2.16
N PHE A 156 -14.52 9.35 1.72
CA PHE A 156 -15.19 10.50 1.10
C PHE A 156 -15.29 11.70 2.05
N GLY A 157 -15.55 11.46 3.34
CA GLY A 157 -15.55 12.51 4.37
C GLY A 157 -14.19 13.20 4.50
N ILE A 158 -13.09 12.45 4.47
CA ILE A 158 -11.74 13.04 4.49
C ILE A 158 -11.45 13.81 3.20
N CYS A 159 -11.81 13.25 2.04
CA CYS A 159 -11.60 13.90 0.74
C CYS A 159 -12.44 15.16 0.57
N SER A 160 -13.65 15.23 1.13
CA SER A 160 -14.53 16.39 1.03
C SER A 160 -14.05 17.59 1.86
N MET A 161 -13.16 17.36 2.84
CA MET A 161 -12.49 18.42 3.60
C MET A 161 -11.37 19.13 2.81
N GLY A 162 -11.09 18.71 1.57
CA GLY A 162 -10.04 19.28 0.72
C GLY A 162 -8.65 18.68 0.95
N LEU A 163 -7.68 19.14 0.17
CA LEU A 163 -6.32 18.59 0.15
C LEU A 163 -5.57 18.93 1.43
N GLN A 164 -5.56 20.22 1.83
CA GLN A 164 -4.79 20.66 2.99
C GLN A 164 -5.45 20.24 4.32
N ASN A 165 -6.75 20.55 4.47
CA ASN A 165 -7.45 20.37 5.74
C ASN A 165 -7.86 18.91 6.01
N GLY A 166 -8.13 18.15 4.95
CA GLY A 166 -8.45 16.72 5.02
C GLY A 166 -7.20 15.88 4.83
N VAL A 167 -6.84 15.66 3.56
CA VAL A 167 -5.89 14.61 3.15
C VAL A 167 -4.50 14.83 3.74
N GLU A 168 -3.88 15.99 3.57
CA GLU A 168 -2.51 16.29 4.04
C GLU A 168 -2.43 16.22 5.57
N LYS A 169 -3.31 16.94 6.28
CA LYS A 169 -3.26 17.06 7.75
C LYS A 169 -3.56 15.75 8.47
N ILE A 170 -4.56 14.99 8.02
CA ILE A 170 -4.94 13.72 8.65
C ILE A 170 -3.88 12.66 8.33
N THR A 171 -3.52 12.50 7.06
CA THR A 171 -2.56 11.47 6.63
C THR A 171 -1.19 11.66 7.26
N SER A 172 -0.69 12.90 7.32
CA SER A 172 0.62 13.18 7.91
C SER A 172 0.69 12.76 9.38
N LYS A 173 -0.35 13.03 10.17
CA LYS A 173 -0.41 12.63 11.58
C LYS A 173 -0.52 11.11 11.73
N MET A 174 -1.40 10.49 10.96
CA MET A 174 -1.61 9.03 11.00
C MET A 174 -0.35 8.26 10.59
N MET A 175 0.38 8.76 9.60
CA MET A 175 1.64 8.15 9.14
C MET A 175 2.72 8.16 10.21
N VAL A 176 2.88 9.28 10.92
CA VAL A 176 3.84 9.36 12.04
C VAL A 176 3.44 8.39 13.15
N ALA A 177 2.15 8.32 13.51
CA ALA A 177 1.65 7.37 14.50
C ALA A 177 1.90 5.91 14.08
N LEU A 178 1.64 5.57 12.82
CA LEU A 178 1.90 4.25 12.26
C LEU A 178 3.39 3.89 12.34
N LEU A 179 4.30 4.79 11.98
CA LEU A 179 5.74 4.54 12.05
C LEU A 179 6.20 4.26 13.48
N ILE A 180 5.73 5.06 14.45
CA ILE A 180 6.03 4.85 15.88
C ILE A 180 5.52 3.47 16.32
N LEU A 181 4.28 3.13 15.97
CA LEU A 181 3.67 1.84 16.32
C LEU A 181 4.45 0.67 15.71
N MET A 182 4.84 0.76 14.43
CA MET A 182 5.60 -0.28 13.74
C MET A 182 6.96 -0.52 14.40
N VAL A 183 7.66 0.53 14.80
CA VAL A 183 8.93 0.40 15.54
C VAL A 183 8.70 -0.26 16.89
N ALA A 184 7.68 0.17 17.65
CA ALA A 184 7.36 -0.41 18.94
C ALA A 184 7.02 -1.91 18.84
N LEU A 185 6.20 -2.29 17.86
CA LEU A 185 5.85 -3.70 17.61
C LEU A 185 7.04 -4.52 17.11
N GLY A 186 7.89 -3.94 16.26
CA GLY A 186 9.12 -4.59 15.79
C GLY A 186 10.11 -4.85 16.91
N ILE A 187 10.26 -3.91 17.85
CA ILE A 187 11.09 -4.12 19.05
C ILE A 187 10.46 -5.20 19.93
N ASN A 188 9.16 -5.12 20.20
CA ASN A 188 8.46 -6.10 21.03
C ASN A 188 8.56 -7.53 20.47
N SER A 189 8.45 -7.71 19.16
CA SER A 189 8.46 -9.03 18.53
C SER A 189 9.78 -9.78 18.70
N ILE A 190 10.91 -9.06 18.81
CA ILE A 190 12.23 -9.65 19.06
C ILE A 190 12.31 -10.28 20.45
N PHE A 191 11.63 -9.70 21.44
CA PHE A 191 11.62 -10.18 22.82
C PHE A 191 10.59 -11.29 23.09
N LEU A 192 9.70 -11.59 22.13
CA LEU A 192 8.76 -12.70 22.26
C LEU A 192 9.46 -14.05 22.16
N LYS A 193 8.87 -15.08 22.78
CA LYS A 193 9.33 -16.47 22.63
C LYS A 193 9.28 -16.85 21.15
N GLY A 194 10.40 -17.29 20.59
CA GLY A 194 10.53 -17.60 19.16
C GLY A 194 10.93 -16.40 18.27
N GLY A 195 11.10 -15.20 18.83
CA GLY A 195 11.50 -13.99 18.10
C GLY A 195 12.83 -14.17 17.35
N GLN A 196 13.83 -14.80 17.98
CA GLN A 196 15.12 -15.08 17.34
C GLN A 196 14.99 -16.01 16.13
N ALA A 197 14.17 -17.07 16.22
CA ALA A 197 13.94 -17.97 15.09
C ALA A 197 13.18 -17.29 13.95
N GLY A 198 12.20 -16.42 14.28
CA GLY A 198 11.53 -15.58 13.29
C GLY A 198 12.48 -14.60 12.59
N LEU A 199 13.43 -14.03 13.33
CA LEU A 199 14.45 -13.15 12.79
C LEU A 199 15.41 -13.90 11.85
N GLU A 200 15.85 -15.10 12.24
CA GLU A 200 16.69 -15.93 11.37
C GLU A 200 15.95 -16.34 10.10
N PHE A 201 14.68 -16.74 10.21
CA PHE A 201 13.83 -17.05 9.05
C PHE A 201 13.71 -15.86 8.08
N TYR A 202 13.56 -14.65 8.61
CA TYR A 202 13.41 -13.44 7.81
C TYR A 202 14.72 -12.93 7.20
N LEU A 203 15.81 -12.90 7.98
CA LEU A 203 17.08 -12.26 7.60
C LEU A 203 18.12 -13.20 6.98
N LYS A 204 17.93 -14.52 7.03
CA LYS A 204 18.89 -15.46 6.44
C LYS A 204 18.58 -15.65 4.95
N PRO A 205 19.57 -15.45 4.05
CA PRO A 205 19.40 -15.77 2.63
C PRO A 205 19.16 -17.27 2.44
N ASN A 206 18.04 -17.64 1.81
CA ASN A 206 17.75 -19.04 1.48
C ASN A 206 17.76 -19.25 -0.04
N LEU A 207 18.93 -19.60 -0.56
CA LEU A 207 19.12 -19.88 -1.99
C LEU A 207 18.43 -21.18 -2.44
N ALA A 208 18.26 -22.15 -1.54
CA ALA A 208 17.56 -23.39 -1.86
C ALA A 208 16.08 -23.13 -2.17
N ALA A 209 15.42 -22.28 -1.37
CA ALA A 209 14.05 -21.84 -1.64
C ALA A 209 13.94 -21.09 -2.99
N ILE A 210 14.93 -20.26 -3.34
CA ILE A 210 14.98 -19.59 -4.64
C ILE A 210 15.13 -20.58 -5.79
N GLN A 211 15.96 -21.62 -5.64
CA GLN A 211 16.14 -22.66 -6.65
C GLN A 211 14.87 -23.48 -6.84
N GLU A 212 14.19 -23.84 -5.75
CA GLU A 212 12.93 -24.59 -5.78
C GLU A 212 11.81 -23.82 -6.48
N VAL A 213 11.66 -22.53 -6.15
CA VAL A 213 10.61 -21.68 -6.75
C VAL A 213 10.98 -21.25 -8.18
N GLY A 214 12.27 -21.06 -8.45
CA GLY A 214 12.83 -20.58 -9.71
C GLY A 214 13.06 -19.06 -9.71
N ILE A 215 14.27 -18.65 -10.10
CA ILE A 215 14.72 -17.25 -10.08
C ILE A 215 13.80 -16.29 -10.86
N GLY A 216 13.21 -16.74 -11.98
CA GLY A 216 12.28 -15.92 -12.77
C GLY A 216 11.02 -15.53 -12.00
N LYS A 217 10.46 -16.46 -11.20
CA LYS A 217 9.30 -16.17 -10.35
C LYS A 217 9.65 -15.25 -9.19
N VAL A 218 10.83 -15.43 -8.60
CA VAL A 218 11.36 -14.55 -7.54
C VAL A 218 11.50 -13.11 -8.04
N ILE A 219 12.10 -12.92 -9.22
CA ILE A 219 12.23 -11.59 -9.85
C ILE A 219 10.86 -11.01 -10.18
N PHE A 220 9.95 -11.79 -10.77
CA PHE A 220 8.60 -11.32 -11.08
C PHE A 220 7.82 -10.92 -9.83
N ALA A 221 7.92 -11.69 -8.74
CA ALA A 221 7.30 -11.37 -7.46
C ALA A 221 7.89 -10.09 -6.84
N ALA A 222 9.22 -9.91 -6.92
CA ALA A 222 9.91 -8.71 -6.45
C ALA A 222 9.50 -7.47 -7.27
N LEU A 223 9.39 -7.60 -8.59
CA LEU A 223 8.91 -6.55 -9.49
C LEU A 223 7.47 -6.18 -9.17
N GLY A 224 6.56 -7.16 -9.09
CA GLY A 224 5.16 -6.94 -8.75
C GLY A 224 4.99 -6.27 -7.39
N GLN A 225 5.75 -6.69 -6.38
CA GLN A 225 5.75 -6.03 -5.07
C GLN A 225 6.28 -4.59 -5.15
N SER A 226 7.31 -4.32 -5.94
CA SER A 226 7.89 -2.98 -6.10
C SER A 226 6.91 -1.99 -6.70
N PHE A 227 6.14 -2.41 -7.71
CA PHE A 227 5.10 -1.58 -8.31
C PHE A 227 3.95 -1.35 -7.32
N PHE A 228 3.52 -2.42 -6.65
CA PHE A 228 2.44 -2.38 -5.68
C PHE A 228 2.73 -1.46 -4.49
N THR A 229 3.92 -1.59 -3.88
CA THR A 229 4.29 -0.81 -2.70
C THR A 229 4.59 0.65 -2.99
N LEU A 230 4.91 1.01 -4.23
CA LEU A 230 5.11 2.41 -4.60
C LEU A 230 3.86 3.01 -5.22
N SER A 231 2.79 2.23 -5.39
CA SER A 231 1.55 2.64 -6.07
C SER A 231 1.80 3.26 -7.46
N ILE A 232 2.80 2.74 -8.18
CA ILE A 232 3.24 3.23 -9.50
C ILE A 232 2.68 2.37 -10.65
N GLY A 233 2.61 2.95 -11.85
CA GLY A 233 2.07 2.30 -13.04
C GLY A 233 0.55 2.43 -13.19
N ILE A 234 -0.11 3.08 -12.23
CA ILE A 234 -1.52 3.48 -12.32
C ILE A 234 -1.68 5.00 -12.20
N GLY A 235 -0.60 5.78 -12.14
CA GLY A 235 -0.67 7.24 -12.13
C GLY A 235 -1.16 7.87 -10.82
N ALA A 236 -1.07 7.14 -9.71
CA ALA A 236 -1.38 7.70 -8.39
C ALA A 236 -0.38 8.80 -8.00
N MET A 237 0.91 8.60 -8.32
CA MET A 237 1.94 9.59 -8.03
C MET A 237 1.87 10.80 -8.97
N THR A 238 1.31 10.62 -10.17
CA THR A 238 0.96 11.74 -11.06
C THR A 238 -0.02 12.70 -10.38
N ILE A 239 -1.04 12.19 -9.69
CA ILE A 239 -2.02 13.03 -8.98
C ILE A 239 -1.34 13.81 -7.84
N PHE A 240 -0.49 13.15 -7.03
CA PHE A 240 0.23 13.86 -5.96
C PHE A 240 1.28 14.85 -6.47
N GLY A 241 1.85 14.61 -7.64
CA GLY A 241 2.77 15.54 -8.29
C GLY A 241 2.09 16.76 -8.92
N SER A 242 0.80 16.66 -9.23
CA SER A 242 0.00 17.71 -9.89
C SER A 242 -0.51 18.76 -8.91
#